data_AF-A0A7C5M5L9-F1
#
_entry.id   AF-A0A7C5M5L9-F1
#
_cell.length_a   1.000
_cell.length_b   1.000
_cell.length_c   1.000
_cell.angle_alpha   90.00
_cell.angle_beta   90.00
_cell.angle_gamma   90.00
#
_symmetry.space_group_name_H-M   'P 1'
#
loop_
_entity.id
_entity.type
_entity.pdbx_description
1 polymer ?
#
loop_
_entity_poly.entity_id
_entity_poly.type
_entity_poly.pdbx_seq_one_letter_code
_entity_poly.pdbx_strand_id
1 'polypeptide(L)'
;MVSGCHNSQIDVTPLNLLIHPRESLFMRLDYPIECWSWKLVSLPFGGAIAAVGNTGLGMTKEDKESFEGASDYLDARFFWEYGRNGTDILGEVWAKAITAYLNKYPIDWNALTGADSSIDAKVVQEWILLGDPSLKIGEYLC
;
A
#
# COMPACT_ATOMS: atom_id res chain seq x y z
N MET A 1 4.07 7.16 -3.40
CA MET A 1 2.90 6.27 -3.25
C MET A 1 2.72 5.52 -4.55
N VAL A 2 2.49 4.21 -4.49
CA VAL A 2 2.26 3.36 -5.65
C VAL A 2 1.07 2.44 -5.36
N SER A 3 0.08 2.47 -6.24
CA SER A 3 -1.10 1.60 -6.17
C SER A 3 -0.88 0.34 -7.01
N GLY A 4 -1.85 -0.57 -6.96
CA GLY A 4 -1.79 -1.87 -7.63
C GLY A 4 -1.20 -2.96 -6.75
N CYS A 5 -0.77 -4.06 -7.37
CA CYS A 5 -0.49 -5.29 -6.63
C CYS A 5 1.01 -5.50 -6.38
N HIS A 6 1.32 -6.05 -5.20
CA HIS A 6 2.61 -6.65 -4.82
C HIS A 6 3.84 -5.73 -4.87
N ASN A 7 3.65 -4.43 -5.07
CA ASN A 7 4.74 -3.47 -5.20
C ASN A 7 5.62 -3.37 -3.93
N SER A 8 5.07 -3.71 -2.77
CA SER A 8 5.74 -3.68 -1.47
C SER A 8 5.75 -5.06 -0.79
N GLN A 9 5.62 -6.14 -1.55
CA GLN A 9 5.58 -7.50 -1.01
C GLN A 9 6.92 -7.89 -0.34
N ILE A 10 6.91 -8.10 0.98
CA ILE A 10 8.14 -8.29 1.77
C ILE A 10 8.68 -9.73 1.77
N ASP A 11 7.87 -10.72 1.40
CA ASP A 11 8.23 -12.15 1.41
C ASP A 11 8.77 -12.64 0.05
N VAL A 12 9.32 -11.73 -0.76
CA VAL A 12 9.97 -12.10 -2.03
C VAL A 12 11.36 -12.68 -1.82
N THR A 13 11.66 -13.76 -2.53
CA THR A 13 13.00 -14.38 -2.52
C THR A 13 13.16 -15.36 -3.68
N PRO A 14 14.34 -15.47 -4.31
CA PRO A 14 14.60 -16.49 -5.34
C PRO A 14 14.39 -17.93 -4.84
N LEU A 15 14.42 -18.15 -3.51
CA LEU A 15 14.11 -19.45 -2.90
C LEU A 15 12.67 -19.90 -3.18
N ASN A 16 11.75 -18.98 -3.42
CA ASN A 16 10.36 -19.31 -3.75
C ASN A 16 10.25 -20.16 -5.03
N LEU A 17 11.17 -19.99 -6.00
CA LEU A 17 11.26 -20.87 -7.18
C LEU A 17 11.62 -22.32 -6.84
N LEU A 18 12.27 -22.57 -5.70
CA LEU A 18 12.62 -23.93 -5.26
C LEU A 18 11.53 -24.55 -4.39
N ILE A 19 10.89 -23.74 -3.54
CA ILE A 19 9.89 -24.20 -2.57
C ILE A 19 8.52 -24.38 -3.24
N HIS A 20 8.10 -23.42 -4.08
CA HIS A 20 6.79 -23.37 -4.74
C HIS A 20 6.95 -22.93 -6.22
N PRO A 21 7.63 -23.73 -7.07
CA PRO A 21 8.02 -23.33 -8.43
C PRO A 21 6.84 -22.89 -9.30
N ARG A 22 5.74 -23.63 -9.25
CA ARG A 22 4.57 -23.40 -10.12
C ARG A 22 3.84 -22.13 -9.69
N GLU A 23 3.61 -21.95 -8.40
CA GLU A 23 2.95 -20.80 -7.82
C GLU A 23 3.77 -19.53 -8.06
N SER A 24 5.09 -19.61 -7.83
CA SER A 24 6.01 -18.48 -8.00
C SER A 24 6.09 -18.03 -9.46
N LEU A 25 6.14 -18.97 -10.42
CA LEU A 25 6.26 -18.63 -11.84
C LEU A 25 4.95 -18.13 -12.48
N PHE A 26 3.80 -18.65 -12.05
CA PHE A 26 2.54 -18.44 -12.77
C PHE A 26 1.49 -17.62 -12.02
N MET A 27 1.66 -17.39 -10.71
CA MET A 27 0.66 -16.68 -9.90
C MET A 27 1.26 -15.54 -9.09
N ARG A 28 2.28 -15.82 -8.26
CA ARG A 28 2.75 -14.88 -7.24
C ARG A 28 3.87 -13.97 -7.74
N LEU A 29 4.72 -14.45 -8.64
CA LEU A 29 5.89 -13.71 -9.14
C LEU A 29 6.78 -13.17 -8.00
N ASP A 30 6.86 -13.92 -6.89
CA ASP A 30 7.49 -13.57 -5.62
C ASP A 30 8.96 -14.05 -5.52
N TYR A 31 9.58 -14.32 -6.67
CA TYR A 31 10.97 -14.73 -6.79
C TYR A 31 12.04 -13.64 -7.01
N PRO A 32 11.72 -12.33 -7.14
CA PRO A 32 12.74 -11.28 -7.09
C PRO A 32 13.56 -11.31 -5.80
N ILE A 33 14.77 -10.75 -5.85
CA ILE A 33 15.68 -10.64 -4.70
C ILE A 33 15.11 -9.70 -3.62
N GLU A 34 14.42 -8.65 -4.06
CA GLU A 34 13.87 -7.61 -3.21
C GLU A 34 12.61 -7.03 -3.86
N CYS A 35 11.72 -6.45 -3.05
CA CYS A 35 10.47 -5.89 -3.54
C CYS A 35 10.69 -4.56 -4.25
N TRP A 36 9.74 -4.17 -5.12
CA TRP A 36 9.87 -2.96 -5.93
C TRP A 36 10.04 -1.70 -5.07
N SER A 37 9.23 -1.55 -4.02
CA SER A 37 9.33 -0.40 -3.12
C SER A 37 10.66 -0.38 -2.37
N TRP A 38 11.15 -1.53 -1.90
CA TRP A 38 12.47 -1.60 -1.26
C TRP A 38 13.59 -1.27 -2.23
N LYS A 39 13.50 -1.71 -3.49
CA LYS A 39 14.50 -1.37 -4.51
C LYS A 39 14.64 0.14 -4.67
N LEU A 40 13.55 0.88 -4.63
CA LEU A 40 13.56 2.33 -4.72
C LEU A 40 14.08 3.00 -3.47
N VAL A 41 13.67 2.52 -2.28
CA VAL A 41 14.04 3.13 -0.99
C VAL A 41 15.49 2.85 -0.59
N SER A 42 16.03 1.72 -1.02
CA SER A 42 17.40 1.29 -0.69
C SER A 42 18.47 1.72 -1.72
N LEU A 43 18.08 2.34 -2.84
CA LEU A 43 19.01 2.69 -3.91
C LEU A 43 19.92 3.86 -3.47
N PRO A 44 21.24 3.67 -3.34
CA PRO A 44 22.13 4.76 -2.95
C PRO A 44 22.19 5.82 -4.05
N PHE A 45 22.17 7.10 -3.65
CA PHE A 45 22.28 8.26 -4.54
C PHE A 45 21.19 8.34 -5.63
N GLY A 46 20.02 7.75 -5.39
CA GLY A 46 18.89 7.79 -6.32
C GLY A 46 17.62 7.21 -5.71
N GLY A 47 16.65 6.88 -6.56
CA GLY A 47 15.42 6.23 -6.14
C GLY A 47 14.47 7.16 -5.38
N ALA A 48 13.83 6.62 -4.34
CA ALA A 48 12.88 7.34 -3.50
C ALA A 48 13.37 7.34 -2.05
N ILE A 49 13.06 8.39 -1.28
CA ILE A 49 13.41 8.46 0.15
C ILE A 49 12.37 7.78 1.05
N ALA A 50 11.17 7.51 0.51
CA ALA A 50 10.14 6.69 1.13
C ALA A 50 9.16 6.17 0.05
N ALA A 51 8.48 5.06 0.34
CA ALA A 51 7.45 4.47 -0.51
C ALA A 51 6.25 4.02 0.35
N VAL A 52 5.05 4.12 -0.23
CA VAL A 52 3.82 3.59 0.37
C VAL A 52 3.14 2.74 -0.70
N GLY A 53 2.79 1.49 -0.37
CA GLY A 53 2.14 0.58 -1.32
C GLY A 53 1.82 -0.81 -0.75
N ASN A 54 1.23 -1.66 -1.59
CA ASN A 54 0.64 -2.95 -1.23
C ASN A 54 1.67 -4.07 -1.02
N THR A 55 1.50 -4.82 0.07
CA THR A 55 2.25 -6.05 0.35
C THR A 55 1.72 -7.28 -0.40
N GLY A 56 0.58 -7.17 -1.08
CA GLY A 56 -0.09 -8.29 -1.75
C GLY A 56 -1.01 -7.84 -2.88
N LEU A 57 -2.10 -8.58 -3.09
CA LEU A 57 -3.12 -8.27 -4.09
C LEU A 57 -3.91 -7.00 -3.73
N GLY A 58 -3.55 -5.87 -4.32
CA GLY A 58 -4.28 -4.61 -4.15
C GLY A 58 -5.73 -4.72 -4.63
N MET A 59 -6.65 -4.22 -3.81
CA MET A 59 -8.08 -4.20 -4.13
C MET A 59 -8.50 -2.80 -4.57
N THR A 60 -9.37 -2.73 -5.57
CA THR A 60 -9.97 -1.49 -6.08
C THR A 60 -11.48 -1.47 -5.80
N LYS A 61 -12.14 -0.36 -6.11
CA LYS A 61 -13.59 -0.25 -5.90
C LYS A 61 -14.36 -1.28 -6.75
N GLU A 62 -13.81 -1.71 -7.88
CA GLU A 62 -14.38 -2.71 -8.78
C GLU A 62 -14.46 -4.11 -8.14
N ASP A 63 -13.69 -4.38 -7.09
CA ASP A 63 -13.74 -5.63 -6.33
C ASP A 63 -14.87 -5.66 -5.28
N LYS A 64 -15.59 -4.54 -5.11
CA LYS A 64 -16.64 -4.35 -4.10
C LYS A 64 -18.02 -4.27 -4.73
N GLU A 65 -19.03 -4.80 -4.04
CA GLU A 65 -20.44 -4.71 -4.47
C GLU A 65 -20.95 -3.26 -4.48
N SER A 66 -20.53 -2.44 -3.50
CA SER A 66 -20.86 -1.01 -3.46
C SER A 66 -20.23 -0.18 -4.58
N PHE A 67 -19.18 -0.70 -5.24
CA PHE A 67 -18.39 0.04 -6.21
C PHE A 67 -17.78 1.34 -5.63
N GLU A 68 -17.46 1.35 -4.34
CA GLU A 68 -16.87 2.50 -3.63
C GLU A 68 -15.75 2.10 -2.65
N GLY A 69 -14.77 3.00 -2.47
CA GLY A 69 -13.71 2.85 -1.48
C GLY A 69 -12.44 2.22 -2.04
N ALA A 70 -11.88 1.26 -1.32
CA ALA A 70 -10.64 0.55 -1.61
C ALA A 70 -9.45 1.48 -1.90
N SER A 71 -8.47 1.00 -2.68
CA SER A 71 -7.27 1.78 -3.04
C SER A 71 -7.63 3.10 -3.73
N ASP A 72 -8.68 3.13 -4.57
CA ASP A 72 -9.16 4.34 -5.26
C ASP A 72 -9.42 5.51 -4.29
N TYR A 73 -10.01 5.23 -3.13
CA TYR A 73 -10.24 6.26 -2.12
C TYR A 73 -8.95 6.59 -1.37
N LEU A 74 -8.18 5.59 -0.93
CA LEU A 74 -6.97 5.80 -0.10
C LEU A 74 -5.91 6.61 -0.84
N ASP A 75 -5.67 6.29 -2.11
CA ASP A 75 -4.71 6.98 -2.97
C ASP A 75 -5.07 8.46 -3.10
N ALA A 76 -6.31 8.73 -3.50
CA ALA A 76 -6.81 10.09 -3.63
C ALA A 76 -6.80 10.83 -2.29
N ARG A 77 -7.12 10.13 -1.19
CA ARG A 77 -7.20 10.70 0.14
C ARG A 77 -5.84 11.11 0.68
N PHE A 78 -4.79 10.34 0.42
CA PHE A 78 -3.41 10.72 0.76
C PHE A 78 -3.03 12.07 0.14
N PHE A 79 -3.23 12.23 -1.18
CA PHE A 79 -2.89 13.48 -1.86
C PHE A 79 -3.79 14.65 -1.46
N TRP A 80 -5.07 14.37 -1.20
CA TRP A 80 -5.99 15.39 -0.70
C TRP A 80 -5.56 15.89 0.69
N GLU A 81 -5.17 14.99 1.60
CA GLU A 81 -4.73 15.35 2.95
C GLU A 81 -3.47 16.22 2.91
N TYR A 82 -2.47 15.81 2.12
CA TYR A 82 -1.26 16.59 1.89
C TYR A 82 -1.57 17.97 1.28
N GLY A 83 -2.40 18.01 0.23
CA GLY A 83 -2.64 19.23 -0.55
C GLY A 83 -3.65 20.21 0.03
N ARG A 84 -4.51 19.78 0.98
CA ARG A 84 -5.63 20.61 1.48
C ARG A 84 -5.59 20.90 2.98
N ASN A 85 -4.98 20.04 3.79
CA ASN A 85 -5.05 20.15 5.25
C ASN A 85 -3.75 20.64 5.90
N GLY A 86 -2.71 20.92 5.11
CA GLY A 86 -1.40 21.36 5.63
C GLY A 86 -0.67 20.29 6.43
N THR A 87 -1.08 19.01 6.30
CA THR A 87 -0.36 17.89 6.88
C THR A 87 0.80 17.53 5.94
N ASP A 88 2.04 17.69 6.40
CA ASP A 88 3.23 17.51 5.57
C ASP A 88 4.21 16.46 6.12
N ILE A 89 4.00 15.94 7.33
CA ILE A 89 4.72 14.77 7.83
C ILE A 89 4.14 13.50 7.18
N LEU A 90 4.98 12.75 6.46
CA LEU A 90 4.58 11.61 5.63
C LEU A 90 3.73 10.58 6.41
N GLY A 91 4.19 10.18 7.59
CA GLY A 91 3.49 9.24 8.44
C GLY A 91 2.14 9.79 8.92
N GLU A 92 2.04 11.09 9.17
CA GLU A 92 0.77 11.73 9.55
C GLU A 92 -0.21 11.80 8.38
N VAL A 93 0.25 12.15 7.17
CA VAL A 93 -0.59 12.14 5.96
C VAL A 93 -1.19 10.75 5.76
N TRP A 94 -0.35 9.71 5.85
CA TRP A 94 -0.79 8.34 5.68
C TRP A 94 -1.76 7.89 6.79
N ALA A 95 -1.44 8.18 8.05
CA ALA A 95 -2.31 7.86 9.18
C ALA A 95 -3.68 8.54 9.08
N LYS A 96 -3.72 9.82 8.67
CA LYS A 96 -4.98 10.56 8.45
C LYS A 96 -5.76 10.02 7.26
N ALA A 97 -5.10 9.56 6.19
CA ALA A 97 -5.76 8.93 5.06
C ALA A 97 -6.45 7.61 5.48
N ILE A 98 -5.75 6.73 6.21
CA ILE A 98 -6.33 5.50 6.78
C ILE A 98 -7.47 5.82 7.74
N THR A 99 -7.29 6.79 8.64
CA THR A 99 -8.32 7.20 9.60
C THR A 99 -9.58 7.70 8.88
N ALA A 100 -9.42 8.53 7.84
CA ALA A 100 -10.53 9.00 7.04
C ALA A 100 -11.21 7.88 6.24
N TYR A 101 -10.46 6.87 5.81
CA TYR A 101 -11.01 5.67 5.18
C TYR A 101 -11.89 4.89 6.16
N LEU A 102 -11.36 4.54 7.33
CA LEU A 102 -12.08 3.77 8.36
C LEU A 102 -13.29 4.50 8.93
N ASN A 103 -13.24 5.83 9.01
CA ASN A 103 -14.40 6.63 9.39
C ASN A 103 -15.51 6.60 8.33
N LYS A 104 -15.16 6.47 7.04
CA LYS A 104 -16.13 6.41 5.93
C LYS A 104 -16.65 4.99 5.69
N TYR A 105 -15.77 4.00 5.80
CA TYR A 105 -16.05 2.57 5.58
C TYR A 105 -15.71 1.79 6.86
N PRO A 106 -16.58 1.84 7.89
CA PRO A 106 -16.34 1.13 9.13
C PRO A 106 -16.35 -0.38 8.92
N ILE A 107 -15.41 -1.08 9.55
CA ILE A 107 -15.26 -2.54 9.43
C ILE A 107 -16.30 -3.25 10.30
N ASP A 108 -17.21 -3.98 9.66
CA ASP A 108 -17.97 -5.06 10.27
C ASP A 108 -17.16 -6.36 10.26
N TRP A 109 -16.70 -6.77 11.43
CA TRP A 109 -15.92 -8.00 11.64
C TRP A 109 -16.76 -9.29 11.55
N ASN A 110 -18.08 -9.20 11.45
CA ASN A 110 -18.96 -10.36 11.21
C ASN A 110 -19.22 -10.60 9.72
N ALA A 111 -18.78 -9.68 8.85
CA ALA A 111 -18.95 -9.81 7.41
C ALA A 111 -18.20 -11.04 6.87
N LEU A 112 -18.79 -11.69 5.87
CA LEU A 112 -18.17 -12.82 5.19
C LEU A 112 -16.94 -12.38 4.39
N THR A 113 -16.00 -13.30 4.19
CA THR A 113 -14.86 -13.10 3.30
C THR A 113 -15.33 -12.76 1.88
N GLY A 114 -14.77 -11.69 1.31
CA GLY A 114 -15.13 -11.18 -0.02
C GLY A 114 -16.25 -10.14 0.00
N ALA A 115 -16.93 -9.93 1.13
CA ALA A 115 -17.83 -8.80 1.28
C ALA A 115 -17.03 -7.49 1.40
N ASP A 116 -17.67 -6.37 1.05
CA ASP A 116 -17.08 -5.02 1.07
C ASP A 116 -16.31 -4.71 2.35
N SER A 117 -16.88 -4.99 3.51
CA SER A 117 -16.25 -4.77 4.82
C SER A 117 -14.95 -5.58 5.00
N SER A 118 -14.91 -6.81 4.51
CA SER A 118 -13.69 -7.64 4.56
C SER A 118 -12.59 -7.10 3.63
N ILE A 119 -13.00 -6.54 2.48
CA ILE A 119 -12.10 -5.84 1.56
C ILE A 119 -11.59 -4.55 2.19
N ASP A 120 -12.45 -3.79 2.88
CA ASP A 120 -12.08 -2.58 3.60
C ASP A 120 -11.02 -2.86 4.68
N ALA A 121 -11.21 -3.92 5.47
CA ALA A 121 -10.22 -4.38 6.44
C ALA A 121 -8.89 -4.76 5.78
N LYS A 122 -8.95 -5.51 4.68
CA LYS A 122 -7.75 -5.92 3.93
C LYS A 122 -6.98 -4.72 3.39
N VAL A 123 -7.67 -3.76 2.78
CA VAL A 123 -7.05 -2.60 2.12
C VAL A 123 -6.25 -1.77 3.11
N VAL A 124 -6.78 -1.47 4.31
CA VAL A 124 -6.03 -0.68 5.31
C VAL A 124 -4.86 -1.42 5.94
N GLN A 125 -4.86 -2.76 5.90
CA GLN A 125 -3.80 -3.60 6.46
C GLN A 125 -2.69 -3.93 5.46
N GLU A 126 -3.01 -4.00 4.17
CA GLU A 126 -2.07 -4.45 3.15
C GLU A 126 -1.03 -3.40 2.76
N TRP A 127 -1.37 -2.13 2.91
CA TRP A 127 -0.50 -1.03 2.52
C TRP A 127 0.52 -0.73 3.63
N ILE A 128 1.80 -0.72 3.28
CA ILE A 128 2.90 -0.38 4.20
C ILE A 128 3.61 0.90 3.75
N LEU A 129 4.22 1.58 4.72
CA LEU A 129 5.16 2.67 4.51
C LEU A 129 6.58 2.16 4.75
N LEU A 130 7.43 2.24 3.73
CA LEU A 130 8.86 1.98 3.80
C LEU A 130 9.64 3.31 3.74
N GLY A 131 10.54 3.54 4.69
CA GLY A 131 11.28 4.80 4.84
C GLY A 131 11.04 5.43 6.21
N ASP A 132 11.42 6.70 6.37
CA ASP A 132 11.22 7.46 7.61
C ASP A 132 9.80 8.07 7.65
N PRO A 133 8.90 7.62 8.55
CA PRO A 133 7.56 8.19 8.67
C PRO A 133 7.57 9.64 9.21
N SER A 134 8.65 10.09 9.84
CA SER A 134 8.81 11.47 10.32
C SER A 134 9.25 12.44 9.23
N LEU A 135 9.50 11.94 8.02
CA LEU A 135 9.89 12.76 6.86
C LEU A 135 8.84 13.84 6.57
N LYS A 136 9.29 15.09 6.49
CA LYS A 136 8.48 16.20 5.99
C LYS A 136 8.53 16.25 4.45
N ILE A 137 7.39 16.04 3.82
CA ILE A 137 7.23 16.04 2.37
C ILE A 137 7.41 17.47 1.84
N GLY A 138 8.30 17.65 0.86
CA GLY A 138 8.52 18.92 0.16
C GLY A 138 9.64 19.81 0.73
N GLU A 139 10.28 19.45 1.85
CA GLU A 139 11.32 20.28 2.47
C GLU A 139 12.78 19.99 2.03
N TYR A 140 13.01 19.21 0.98
CA TYR A 140 14.36 18.98 0.45
C TYR A 140 14.49 19.40 -1.00
N LEU A 141 14.60 20.72 -1.20
CA LEU A 141 15.19 21.36 -2.37
C LEU A 141 15.99 22.59 -1.91
N CYS A 142 17.20 22.35 -1.40
CA CYS A 142 18.28 23.32 -1.26
C CYS A 142 19.58 22.63 -1.67
#